data_AF-A0A1B6IF16-F1
#
_entry.id   AF-A0A1B6IF16-F1
#
_cell.length_a   1.000
_cell.length_b   1.000
_cell.length_c   1.000
_cell.angle_alpha   90.00
_cell.angle_beta   90.00
_cell.angle_gamma   90.00
#
_symmetry.space_group_name_H-M   'P 1'
#
loop_
_entity.id
_entity.type
_entity.pdbx_description
1 polymer ?
#
loop_
_entity_poly.entity_id
_entity_poly.type
_entity_poly.pdbx_seq_one_letter_code
_entity_poly.pdbx_strand_id
1 'polypeptide(L)'
;KVQPRQLVAVVGAVGSGKSSLISAFLGEMDKISGYVNTTGKIAYVPQQAWIQNSTLRDNILFGISYNTKQYLKTVENCALKPDFDMLPAGDSTEIGEKGINLSGGQKQRVSL
;
A
#
# COMPACT_ATOMS: atom_id res chain seq x y z
N LYS A 1 10.22 5.97 -22.01
CA LYS A 1 9.55 4.64 -21.92
C LYS A 1 10.30 3.82 -20.89
N VAL A 2 9.59 3.14 -19.98
CA VAL A 2 10.19 2.25 -18.97
C VAL A 2 10.17 0.82 -19.51
N GLN A 3 11.26 0.08 -19.37
CA GLN A 3 11.30 -1.33 -19.77
C GLN A 3 10.77 -2.22 -18.64
N PRO A 4 10.24 -3.42 -18.95
CA PRO A 4 9.84 -4.38 -17.92
C PRO A 4 10.97 -4.69 -16.94
N ARG A 5 10.61 -4.92 -15.67
CA ARG A 5 11.52 -5.33 -14.58
C ARG A 5 12.60 -4.28 -14.23
N GLN A 6 12.29 -3.00 -14.38
CA GLN A 6 13.14 -1.89 -13.94
C GLN A 6 12.61 -1.25 -12.65
N LEU A 7 13.54 -0.88 -11.75
CA LEU A 7 13.26 0.00 -10.62
C LEU A 7 13.53 1.45 -11.06
N VAL A 8 12.50 2.29 -11.01
CA VAL A 8 12.57 3.70 -11.45
C VAL A 8 12.24 4.61 -10.28
N ALA A 9 13.02 5.69 -10.11
CA ALA A 9 12.79 6.72 -9.11
C ALA A 9 12.31 8.02 -9.76
N VAL A 10 11.39 8.72 -9.10
CA VAL A 10 10.92 10.06 -9.48
C VAL A 10 11.28 11.05 -8.37
N VAL A 11 12.03 12.08 -8.70
CA VAL A 11 12.54 13.07 -7.74
C VAL A 11 12.23 14.50 -8.19
N GLY A 12 12.08 15.41 -7.23
CA GLY A 12 11.79 16.82 -7.49
C GLY A 12 11.25 17.55 -6.26
N ALA A 13 11.24 18.89 -6.32
CA ALA A 13 10.81 19.75 -5.22
C ALA A 13 9.35 19.53 -4.78
N VAL A 14 8.96 20.04 -3.61
CA VAL A 14 7.55 20.04 -3.17
C VAL A 14 6.69 20.77 -4.20
N GLY A 15 5.52 20.22 -4.53
CA GLY A 15 4.63 20.80 -5.55
C GLY A 15 5.02 20.54 -7.01
N SER A 16 6.10 19.79 -7.28
CA SER A 16 6.54 19.49 -8.66
C SER A 16 5.66 18.49 -9.44
N GLY A 17 4.48 18.15 -8.94
CA GLY A 17 3.54 17.24 -9.61
C GLY A 17 3.85 15.74 -9.50
N LYS A 18 4.69 15.29 -8.55
CA LYS A 18 5.02 13.85 -8.38
C LYS A 18 3.77 13.00 -8.09
N SER A 19 2.94 13.42 -7.15
CA SER A 19 1.69 12.72 -6.83
C SER A 19 0.72 12.75 -8.02
N SER A 20 0.63 13.90 -8.71
CA SER A 20 -0.15 14.04 -9.94
C SER A 20 0.30 13.08 -11.04
N LEU A 21 1.61 12.86 -11.20
CA LEU A 21 2.14 11.89 -12.14
C LEU A 21 1.63 10.47 -11.84
N ILE A 22 1.61 10.08 -10.56
CA ILE A 22 1.08 8.77 -10.15
C ILE A 22 -0.42 8.69 -10.41
N SER A 23 -1.20 9.70 -10.01
CA SER A 23 -2.65 9.75 -10.29
C SER A 23 -2.98 9.70 -11.78
N ALA A 24 -2.16 10.32 -12.64
CA ALA A 24 -2.31 10.21 -14.09
C ALA A 24 -2.10 8.77 -14.61
N PHE A 25 -1.16 8.01 -14.03
CA PHE A 25 -0.98 6.59 -14.37
C PHE A 25 -2.09 5.69 -13.84
N LEU A 26 -2.72 6.06 -12.72
CA LEU A 26 -3.89 5.36 -12.16
C LEU A 26 -5.19 5.68 -12.90
N GLY A 27 -5.20 6.73 -13.74
CA GLY A 27 -6.40 7.18 -14.44
C GLY A 27 -7.32 8.08 -13.60
N GLU A 28 -6.82 8.62 -12.50
CA GLU A 28 -7.57 9.52 -11.60
C GLU A 28 -7.50 11.00 -12.03
N MET A 29 -6.84 11.31 -13.14
CA MET A 29 -6.72 12.66 -13.69
C MET A 29 -7.21 12.73 -15.13
N ASP A 30 -7.88 13.84 -15.46
CA ASP A 30 -8.34 14.11 -16.82
C ASP A 30 -7.17 14.34 -17.77
N LYS A 31 -7.15 13.56 -18.85
CA LYS A 31 -6.14 13.67 -19.90
C LYS A 31 -6.60 14.62 -21.00
N ILE A 32 -5.96 15.77 -21.12
CA ILE A 32 -6.26 16.76 -22.16
C ILE A 32 -5.69 16.32 -23.52
N SER A 33 -4.44 15.86 -23.58
CA SER A 33 -3.76 15.47 -24.82
C SER A 33 -2.66 14.42 -24.58
N GLY A 34 -2.08 13.87 -25.66
CA GLY A 34 -1.00 12.88 -25.60
C GLY A 34 -1.46 11.44 -25.37
N TYR A 35 -0.47 10.54 -25.18
CA TYR A 35 -0.68 9.10 -25.00
C TYR A 35 -0.08 8.62 -23.69
N VAL A 36 -0.88 7.90 -22.90
CA VAL A 36 -0.47 7.20 -21.68
C VAL A 36 -0.82 5.74 -21.87
N ASN A 37 0.11 4.83 -21.60
CA ASN A 37 -0.11 3.39 -21.75
C ASN A 37 0.51 2.64 -20.57
N THR A 38 -0.26 1.72 -19.98
CA THR A 38 0.17 0.81 -18.92
C THR A 38 -0.15 -0.63 -19.33
N THR A 39 0.57 -1.59 -18.78
CA THR A 39 0.40 -3.02 -19.12
C THR A 39 0.26 -3.85 -17.86
N GLY A 40 -0.80 -4.66 -17.77
CA GLY A 40 -1.05 -5.56 -16.65
C GLY A 40 -1.79 -4.89 -15.49
N LYS A 41 -1.69 -5.50 -14.29
CA LYS A 41 -2.30 -5.00 -13.05
C LYS A 41 -1.36 -3.99 -12.38
N ILE A 42 -1.93 -2.98 -11.73
CA ILE A 42 -1.20 -1.96 -10.98
C ILE A 42 -1.48 -2.14 -9.49
N ALA A 43 -0.44 -2.11 -8.67
CA ALA A 43 -0.54 -1.96 -7.21
C ALA A 43 -0.19 -0.52 -6.85
N TYR A 44 -0.90 0.05 -5.88
CA TYR A 44 -0.73 1.43 -5.46
C TYR A 44 -0.73 1.54 -3.93
N VAL A 45 0.23 2.31 -3.42
CA VAL A 45 0.32 2.66 -2.00
C VAL A 45 0.21 4.17 -1.88
N PRO A 46 -0.86 4.70 -1.26
CA PRO A 46 -1.05 6.14 -1.12
C PRO A 46 -0.06 6.77 -0.14
N GLN A 47 0.18 8.07 -0.29
CA GLN A 47 1.02 8.82 0.65
C GLN A 47 0.45 8.81 2.08
N GLN A 48 -0.88 8.87 2.20
CA GLN A 48 -1.58 8.69 3.47
C GLN A 48 -2.22 7.30 3.45
N ALA A 49 -1.70 6.39 4.28
CA ALA A 49 -2.24 5.05 4.40
C ALA A 49 -3.71 5.08 4.84
N TRP A 50 -4.55 4.32 4.14
CA TRP A 50 -5.94 4.10 4.49
C TRP A 50 -6.10 2.67 4.99
N ILE A 51 -6.75 2.51 6.15
CA ILE A 51 -6.92 1.24 6.84
C ILE A 51 -8.42 0.98 6.99
N GLN A 52 -8.85 -0.22 6.58
CA GLN A 52 -10.22 -0.69 6.71
C GLN A 52 -10.54 -0.99 8.17
N ASN A 53 -11.80 -0.76 8.54
CA ASN A 53 -12.34 -1.15 9.84
C ASN A 53 -12.58 -2.66 9.86
N SER A 54 -11.52 -3.43 10.07
CA SER A 54 -11.47 -4.89 10.07
C SER A 54 -10.24 -5.37 10.83
N THR A 55 -10.01 -6.68 10.88
CA THR A 55 -8.77 -7.21 11.46
C THR A 55 -7.53 -6.74 10.70
N LEU A 56 -6.38 -6.74 11.37
CA LEU A 56 -5.11 -6.42 10.74
C LEU A 56 -4.76 -7.39 9.61
N ARG A 57 -5.06 -8.68 9.80
CA ARG A 57 -4.92 -9.72 8.76
C ARG A 57 -5.77 -9.40 7.54
N ASP A 58 -7.02 -8.99 7.73
CA ASP A 58 -7.91 -8.67 6.61
C ASP A 58 -7.44 -7.45 5.82
N ASN A 59 -6.85 -6.46 6.51
CA ASN A 59 -6.20 -5.33 5.85
C ASN A 59 -5.02 -5.77 4.96
N ILE A 60 -4.22 -6.75 5.40
CA ILE A 60 -3.10 -7.30 4.62
C ILE A 60 -3.59 -8.18 3.46
N LEU A 61 -4.63 -9.00 3.69
CA LEU A 61 -5.19 -9.89 2.67
C LEU A 61 -5.98 -9.14 1.59
N PHE A 62 -6.67 -8.07 1.99
CA PHE A 62 -7.45 -7.19 1.11
C PHE A 62 -8.39 -7.97 0.17
N GLY A 63 -9.14 -8.93 0.73
CA GLY A 63 -10.09 -9.76 -0.01
C GLY A 63 -9.51 -10.97 -0.74
N ILE A 64 -8.20 -11.21 -0.66
CA ILE A 64 -7.55 -12.41 -1.19
C ILE A 64 -7.60 -13.55 -0.16
N SER A 65 -7.77 -14.78 -0.62
CA SER A 65 -7.80 -15.97 0.24
C SER A 65 -6.51 -16.11 1.06
N TYR A 66 -6.65 -16.47 2.33
CA TYR A 66 -5.51 -16.67 3.23
C TYR A 66 -4.65 -17.86 2.77
N ASN A 67 -3.38 -17.58 2.43
CA ASN A 67 -2.37 -18.59 2.18
C ASN A 67 -1.24 -18.42 3.19
N THR A 68 -1.11 -19.37 4.13
CA THR A 68 -0.18 -19.29 5.25
C THR A 68 1.26 -19.01 4.80
N LYS A 69 1.74 -19.69 3.76
CA LYS A 69 3.14 -19.54 3.30
C LYS A 69 3.41 -18.16 2.71
N GLN A 70 2.50 -17.66 1.88
CA GLN A 70 2.63 -16.32 1.28
C GLN A 70 2.46 -15.24 2.34
N TYR A 71 1.47 -15.39 3.22
CA TYR A 71 1.19 -14.44 4.28
C TYR A 71 2.38 -14.29 5.24
N LEU A 72 2.92 -15.39 5.76
CA LEU A 72 4.08 -15.34 6.66
C LEU A 72 5.31 -14.72 5.99
N LYS A 73 5.53 -15.01 4.70
CA LYS A 73 6.61 -14.39 3.94
C LYS A 73 6.43 -12.88 3.78
N THR A 74 5.20 -12.41 3.53
CA THR A 74 4.89 -10.97 3.48
C THR A 74 5.12 -10.31 4.85
N VAL A 75 4.65 -10.93 5.93
CA VAL A 75 4.85 -10.44 7.31
C VAL A 75 6.32 -10.29 7.65
N GLU A 76 7.15 -11.26 7.27
CA GLU A 76 8.60 -11.22 7.46
C GLU A 76 9.25 -10.10 6.62
N ASN A 77 8.97 -10.06 5.32
CA ASN A 77 9.56 -9.08 4.39
C ASN A 77 9.19 -7.63 4.75
N CYS A 78 7.98 -7.40 5.27
CA CYS A 78 7.51 -6.08 5.70
C CYS A 78 7.83 -5.78 7.17
N ALA A 79 8.53 -6.68 7.87
CA ALA A 79 8.90 -6.56 9.28
C ALA A 79 7.70 -6.25 10.20
N LEU A 80 6.55 -6.89 9.95
CA LEU A 80 5.30 -6.65 10.69
C LEU A 80 5.21 -7.41 12.01
N LYS A 81 6.13 -8.34 12.27
CA LYS A 81 6.10 -9.18 13.48
C LYS A 81 6.07 -8.37 14.79
N PRO A 82 6.93 -7.33 14.98
CA PRO A 82 6.87 -6.49 16.17
C PRO A 82 5.54 -5.74 16.30
N ASP A 83 4.92 -5.36 15.18
CA ASP A 83 3.63 -4.67 15.20
C ASP A 83 2.51 -5.59 15.68
N PHE A 84 2.59 -6.89 15.34
CA PHE A 84 1.62 -7.88 15.83
C PHE A 84 1.81 -8.14 17.32
N ASP A 85 3.06 -8.27 17.78
CA ASP A 85 3.36 -8.59 19.18
C ASP A 85 2.93 -7.48 20.15
N MET A 86 2.76 -6.24 19.66
CA MET A 86 2.22 -5.12 20.43
C MET A 86 0.68 -5.15 20.56
N LEU A 87 -0.01 -5.92 19.72
CA LEU A 87 -1.47 -5.95 19.68
C LEU A 87 -2.02 -7.13 20.50
N PRO A 88 -3.13 -6.93 21.23
CA PRO A 88 -3.63 -7.92 22.20
C PRO A 88 -4.00 -9.27 21.57
N ALA A 89 -4.42 -9.29 20.30
CA ALA A 89 -4.76 -10.51 19.56
C ALA A 89 -3.87 -10.70 18.32
N GLY A 90 -2.68 -10.09 18.30
CA GLY A 90 -1.77 -10.17 17.15
C GLY A 90 -2.42 -9.64 15.87
N ASP A 91 -2.26 -10.37 14.78
CA ASP A 91 -2.83 -10.04 13.48
C ASP A 91 -4.36 -10.21 13.40
N SER A 92 -4.97 -10.85 14.40
CA SER A 92 -6.43 -10.99 14.50
C SER A 92 -7.07 -9.83 15.27
N THR A 93 -6.28 -8.83 15.67
CA THR A 93 -6.77 -7.63 16.36
C THR A 93 -7.58 -6.77 15.40
N GLU A 94 -8.78 -6.37 15.83
CA GLU A 94 -9.62 -5.41 15.12
C GLU A 94 -8.96 -4.02 15.10
N ILE A 95 -8.88 -3.45 13.89
CA ILE A 95 -8.32 -2.13 13.68
C ILE A 95 -9.47 -1.15 13.45
N GLY A 96 -9.75 -0.32 14.46
CA GLY A 96 -10.84 0.66 14.41
C GLY A 96 -10.70 1.67 13.26
N GLU A 97 -11.76 2.47 13.02
CA GLU A 97 -11.85 3.41 11.90
C GLU A 97 -10.59 4.30 11.77
N LYS A 98 -10.05 4.38 10.54
CA LYS A 98 -8.78 5.07 10.20
C LYS A 98 -7.54 4.53 10.94
N GLY A 99 -7.62 3.35 11.54
CA GLY A 99 -6.53 2.70 12.26
C GLY A 99 -6.06 3.45 13.49
N ILE A 100 -6.97 3.98 14.33
CA ILE A 100 -6.62 4.78 15.51
C ILE A 100 -5.64 4.07 16.47
N ASN A 101 -5.61 2.74 16.44
CA ASN A 101 -4.73 1.89 17.26
C ASN A 101 -3.30 1.77 16.72
N LEU A 102 -2.99 2.34 15.55
CA LEU A 102 -1.70 2.23 14.88
C LEU A 102 -1.00 3.59 14.78
N SER A 103 0.32 3.60 14.97
CA SER A 103 1.16 4.74 14.61
C SER A 103 1.18 4.99 13.10
N GLY A 104 1.57 6.19 12.66
CA GLY A 104 1.67 6.50 11.22
C GLY A 104 2.57 5.53 10.45
N GLY A 105 3.73 5.18 11.02
CA GLY A 105 4.65 4.21 10.42
C GLY A 105 4.07 2.79 10.33
N GLN A 106 3.28 2.38 11.32
CA GLN A 106 2.57 1.10 11.29
C GLN A 106 1.52 1.04 10.20
N LYS A 107 0.69 2.07 10.08
CA LYS A 107 -0.30 2.16 8.99
C LYS A 107 0.37 2.04 7.63
N GLN A 108 1.52 2.69 7.46
CA GLN A 108 2.24 2.66 6.20
C GLN A 108 2.85 1.29 5.90
N ARG A 109 3.37 0.56 6.90
CA ARG A 109 3.85 -0.82 6.71
C ARG A 109 2.73 -1.80 6.38
N VAL A 110 1.55 -1.63 6.99
CA VAL A 110 0.38 -2.47 6.72
C VAL A 110 -0.18 -2.23 5.31
N SER A 111 -0.08 -1.00 4.81
CA SER A 111 -0.55 -0.62 3.47
C SER A 111 0.45 -0.93 2.35
N LEU A 112 1.68 -1.35 2.66
CA LEU A 112 2.77 -1.60 1.71
C LEU A 112 2.71 -3.03 1.15
#